data_AF-A0A420P833-F1
#
_entry.id   AF-A0A420P833-F1
#
_cell.length_a   1.000
_cell.length_b   1.000
_cell.length_c   1.000
_cell.angle_alpha   90.00
_cell.angle_beta   90.00
_cell.angle_gamma   90.00
#
_symmetry.space_group_name_H-M   'P 1'
#
loop_
_entity.id
_entity.type
_entity.pdbx_description
1 polymer ?
#
loop_
_entity_poly.entity_id
_entity_poly.type
_entity_poly.pdbx_seq_one_letter_code
_entity_poly.pdbx_strand_id
1 'polypeptide(L)'
;MRSIIYILLSVRVALATKLLAQKPQMDSKLAANHTRFPGGISPTASYVHSKGLKVGIYSDDGIFTCGKYPGGHGYEEIDAQTFADWGVDYLKYDNCGGFQSNTLSVQERFLKMTYSLAASGRQIFYSLCEWGNQFTWLWADQIGESYRMLGGIYSSFAKDRASICKTAYCMNQGYAGVSVMTMIRKMREISPFSKPGAWDKCIPDMDMLGIGTWTMTELEEQTHFSFWAALKSPLIIGADLHNISDTSLAIYKNREVIALNQDDAGQAAVYLPKLSEEGSYQVWAGPLSSGKRRHVNLAQNYGSEDVDVEISLGDILDLSMEQQWKIRGVWARKEIAASGGKVSLKGLKPMQTKVLVISK
;
A
#
# COMPACT_ATOMS: atom_id res chain seq x y z
N MET A 1 12.25 -3.46 -17.51
CA MET A 1 11.40 -2.26 -17.35
C MET A 1 11.84 -1.57 -16.09
N ARG A 2 12.05 -0.24 -16.14
CA ARG A 2 12.70 0.51 -15.06
C ARG A 2 11.78 0.50 -13.83
N SER A 3 12.29 0.00 -12.71
CA SER A 3 11.68 0.11 -11.39
C SER A 3 11.39 1.59 -11.13
N ILE A 4 10.15 2.01 -11.35
CA ILE A 4 9.70 3.36 -10.99
C ILE A 4 9.60 3.33 -9.47
N ILE A 5 10.59 3.97 -8.84
CA ILE A 5 10.62 4.27 -7.41
C ILE A 5 9.38 5.12 -7.12
N TYR A 6 8.26 4.49 -6.80
CA TYR A 6 7.14 5.14 -6.10
C TYR A 6 7.43 5.11 -4.59
N ILE A 7 8.62 5.58 -4.19
CA ILE A 7 8.72 6.22 -2.88
C ILE A 7 8.04 7.56 -3.09
N LEU A 8 6.71 7.57 -2.92
CA LEU A 8 5.94 8.78 -2.73
C LEU A 8 6.41 9.38 -1.41
N LEU A 9 7.53 10.10 -1.47
CA LEU A 9 7.97 11.08 -0.48
C LEU A 9 6.83 12.09 -0.39
N SER A 10 5.92 11.86 0.56
CA SER A 10 4.84 12.78 0.88
C SER A 10 5.43 14.03 1.54
N VAL A 11 6.12 14.85 0.77
CA VAL A 11 6.33 16.25 1.14
C VAL A 11 5.00 16.96 0.95
N ARG A 12 3.94 16.58 1.69
CA ARG A 12 2.57 17.11 1.50
C ARG A 12 2.04 17.11 0.04
N VAL A 13 2.60 16.30 -0.87
CA VAL A 13 2.17 16.20 -2.29
C VAL A 13 1.54 14.85 -2.64
N ALA A 14 1.08 14.09 -1.65
CA ALA A 14 -0.20 13.41 -1.84
C ALA A 14 -1.24 14.47 -1.52
N LEU A 15 -1.74 15.14 -2.57
CA LEU A 15 -2.73 16.20 -2.54
C LEU A 15 -4.09 15.63 -2.02
N ALA A 16 -4.14 15.14 -0.78
CA ALA A 16 -5.29 14.47 -0.20
C ALA A 16 -6.37 15.49 0.16
N THR A 17 -7.56 15.31 -0.44
CA THR A 17 -8.91 15.81 -0.09
C THR A 17 -9.15 17.32 0.08
N LYS A 18 -8.12 18.12 0.31
CA LYS A 18 -8.24 19.51 0.77
C LYS A 18 -8.08 20.52 -0.36
N LEU A 19 -8.12 20.08 -1.60
CA LEU A 19 -7.55 20.80 -2.75
C LEU A 19 -8.53 21.18 -3.84
N LEU A 20 -9.77 20.76 -3.70
CA LEU A 20 -10.69 20.85 -4.81
C LEU A 20 -11.25 22.27 -4.89
N ALA A 21 -10.74 22.98 -5.88
CA ALA A 21 -11.49 23.21 -7.10
C ALA A 21 -12.98 23.43 -6.93
N GLN A 22 -13.38 24.69 -6.96
CA GLN A 22 -14.75 25.04 -7.30
C GLN A 22 -14.97 24.62 -8.77
N LYS A 23 -16.14 24.05 -9.08
CA LYS A 23 -16.70 24.06 -10.44
C LYS A 23 -17.65 25.26 -10.46
N PRO A 24 -17.27 26.40 -11.08
CA PRO A 24 -18.10 27.61 -11.11
C PRO A 24 -19.52 27.36 -11.67
N GLN A 25 -19.65 26.33 -12.52
CA GLN A 25 -20.91 25.86 -13.11
C GLN A 25 -20.87 24.33 -13.30
N MET A 26 -22.01 23.63 -13.26
CA MET A 26 -22.11 22.28 -13.87
C MET A 26 -21.63 22.42 -15.33
N ASP A 27 -20.74 21.55 -15.80
CA ASP A 27 -20.06 21.61 -17.12
C ASP A 27 -18.81 22.49 -17.25
N SER A 28 -18.24 22.97 -16.14
CA SER A 28 -16.95 23.68 -16.14
C SER A 28 -15.78 22.82 -15.67
N LYS A 29 -14.58 23.09 -16.21
CA LYS A 29 -13.32 22.51 -15.73
C LYS A 29 -13.14 22.75 -14.22
N LEU A 30 -12.48 21.82 -13.54
CA LEU A 30 -11.99 22.03 -12.18
C LEU A 30 -11.08 23.28 -12.13
N ALA A 31 -11.32 24.19 -11.18
CA ALA A 31 -10.46 25.35 -10.92
C ALA A 31 -9.41 25.04 -9.84
N ALA A 32 -8.33 25.82 -9.70
CA ALA A 32 -7.48 25.70 -8.52
C ALA A 32 -8.08 26.48 -7.34
N ASN A 33 -7.88 26.03 -6.11
CA ASN A 33 -8.15 26.87 -4.94
C ASN A 33 -7.02 27.91 -4.80
N HIS A 34 -7.24 29.14 -5.28
CA HIS A 34 -6.22 30.18 -5.31
C HIS A 34 -5.80 30.73 -3.94
N THR A 35 -6.57 30.48 -2.87
CA THR A 35 -6.10 30.78 -1.50
C THR A 35 -4.97 29.84 -1.08
N ARG A 36 -4.99 28.58 -1.54
CA ARG A 36 -3.98 27.57 -1.21
C ARG A 36 -2.90 27.42 -2.27
N PHE A 37 -3.28 27.65 -3.53
CA PHE A 37 -2.42 27.59 -4.71
C PHE A 37 -2.53 28.92 -5.45
N PRO A 38 -1.91 30.00 -4.95
CA PRO A 38 -2.04 31.33 -5.55
C PRO A 38 -1.72 31.34 -7.06
N GLY A 39 -0.69 30.60 -7.47
CA GLY A 39 -0.32 30.41 -8.88
C GLY A 39 -1.05 29.29 -9.62
N GLY A 40 -1.96 28.56 -8.97
CA GLY A 40 -2.60 27.37 -9.51
C GLY A 40 -1.74 26.10 -9.42
N ILE A 41 -2.28 25.01 -9.99
CA ILE A 41 -1.65 23.68 -9.89
C ILE A 41 -0.45 23.53 -10.84
N SER A 42 -0.52 24.03 -12.08
CA SER A 42 0.58 23.84 -13.07
C SER A 42 1.93 24.40 -12.60
N PRO A 43 2.03 25.61 -12.01
CA PRO A 43 3.31 26.11 -11.49
C PRO A 43 3.82 25.29 -10.30
N THR A 44 2.90 24.73 -9.50
CA THR A 44 3.26 23.85 -8.38
C THR A 44 3.80 22.52 -8.89
N ALA A 45 3.14 21.90 -9.88
CA ALA A 45 3.62 20.71 -10.56
C ALA A 45 5.00 20.95 -11.18
N SER A 46 5.18 22.08 -11.88
CA SER A 46 6.47 22.47 -12.47
C SER A 46 7.59 22.59 -11.42
N TYR A 47 7.28 23.18 -10.26
CA TYR A 47 8.23 23.25 -9.15
C TYR A 47 8.59 21.86 -8.61
N VAL A 48 7.59 20.99 -8.39
CA VAL A 48 7.81 19.60 -7.93
C VAL A 48 8.66 18.82 -8.93
N HIS A 49 8.35 18.92 -10.23
CA HIS A 49 9.13 18.31 -11.31
C HIS A 49 10.56 18.83 -11.37
N SER A 50 10.79 20.12 -11.09
CA SER A 50 12.15 20.70 -11.02
C SER A 50 13.03 20.08 -9.93
N LYS A 51 12.42 19.39 -8.95
CA LYS A 51 13.10 18.64 -7.89
C LYS A 51 13.26 17.14 -8.22
N GLY A 52 12.88 16.71 -9.42
CA GLY A 52 12.88 15.30 -9.83
C GLY A 52 11.78 14.47 -9.16
N LEU A 53 10.77 15.12 -8.57
CA LEU A 53 9.64 14.47 -7.93
C LEU A 53 8.43 14.45 -8.86
N LYS A 54 7.41 13.65 -8.49
CA LYS A 54 6.12 13.55 -9.19
C LYS A 54 5.01 14.17 -8.35
N VAL A 55 3.96 14.68 -9.00
CA VAL A 55 2.81 15.30 -8.32
C VAL A 55 1.57 14.41 -8.43
N GLY A 56 0.93 14.16 -7.29
CA GLY A 56 -0.39 13.53 -7.25
C GLY A 56 -1.53 14.54 -7.14
N ILE A 57 -2.74 14.12 -7.51
CA ILE A 57 -3.99 14.81 -7.22
C ILE A 57 -5.05 13.81 -6.71
N TYR A 58 -6.14 14.34 -6.19
CA TYR A 58 -7.25 13.58 -5.64
C TYR A 58 -8.57 14.00 -6.29
N SER A 59 -9.40 13.03 -6.65
CA SER A 59 -10.80 13.22 -7.00
C SER A 59 -11.62 12.02 -6.51
N ASP A 60 -12.88 11.95 -6.88
CA ASP A 60 -13.83 10.93 -6.46
C ASP A 60 -14.70 10.52 -7.64
N ASP A 61 -15.08 9.25 -7.70
CA ASP A 61 -15.97 8.68 -8.72
C ASP A 61 -17.45 9.05 -8.55
N GLY A 62 -17.71 9.92 -7.57
CA GLY A 62 -18.97 10.55 -7.24
C GLY A 62 -19.10 12.00 -7.72
N ILE A 63 -20.31 12.55 -7.59
CA ILE A 63 -20.64 13.98 -7.74
C ILE A 63 -19.91 14.84 -6.69
N PHE A 64 -19.62 14.27 -5.51
CA PHE A 64 -18.85 14.91 -4.46
C PHE A 64 -17.77 13.98 -3.95
N THR A 65 -16.66 14.57 -3.54
CA THR A 65 -15.65 13.84 -2.79
C THR A 65 -16.06 13.57 -1.35
N CYS A 66 -15.34 12.70 -0.66
CA CYS A 66 -15.50 12.47 0.77
C CYS A 66 -15.49 13.77 1.59
N GLY A 67 -14.68 14.75 1.17
CA GLY A 67 -14.57 16.07 1.78
C GLY A 67 -15.64 17.08 1.37
N LYS A 68 -16.66 16.66 0.61
CA LYS A 68 -17.77 17.48 0.10
C LYS A 68 -17.36 18.60 -0.87
N TYR A 69 -16.31 18.35 -1.65
CA TYR A 69 -15.94 19.17 -2.80
C TYR A 69 -16.42 18.51 -4.12
N PRO A 70 -16.43 19.23 -5.26
CA PRO A 70 -16.81 18.63 -6.55
C PRO A 70 -16.00 17.37 -6.87
N GLY A 71 -16.69 16.29 -7.21
CA GLY A 71 -16.09 15.04 -7.70
C GLY A 71 -16.09 14.95 -9.23
N GLY A 72 -15.63 13.81 -9.74
CA GLY A 72 -15.37 13.54 -11.15
C GLY A 72 -16.50 12.86 -11.92
N HIS A 73 -17.54 12.36 -11.24
CA HIS A 73 -18.61 11.60 -11.90
C HIS A 73 -19.32 12.40 -13.00
N GLY A 74 -19.34 11.86 -14.22
CA GLY A 74 -19.93 12.51 -15.39
C GLY A 74 -19.06 13.61 -16.02
N TYR A 75 -17.87 13.86 -15.47
CA TYR A 75 -16.89 14.84 -15.96
C TYR A 75 -15.51 14.21 -16.18
N GLU A 76 -15.43 12.89 -16.27
CA GLU A 76 -14.18 12.14 -16.24
C GLU A 76 -13.21 12.60 -17.34
N GLU A 77 -13.71 12.82 -18.57
CA GLU A 77 -12.90 13.30 -19.71
C GLU A 77 -12.34 14.72 -19.49
N ILE A 78 -13.20 15.64 -19.01
CA ILE A 78 -12.83 17.03 -18.76
C ILE A 78 -11.83 17.12 -17.61
N ASP A 79 -12.08 16.37 -16.54
CA ASP A 79 -11.24 16.37 -15.35
C ASP A 79 -9.89 15.69 -15.65
N ALA A 80 -9.86 14.58 -16.40
CA ALA A 80 -8.62 13.94 -16.84
C ALA A 80 -7.77 14.87 -17.72
N GLN A 81 -8.37 15.57 -18.69
CA GLN A 81 -7.66 16.56 -19.48
C GLN A 81 -7.12 17.70 -18.61
N THR A 82 -7.89 18.15 -17.62
CA THR A 82 -7.45 19.20 -16.69
C THR A 82 -6.24 18.74 -15.86
N PHE A 83 -6.22 17.48 -15.41
CA PHE A 83 -5.07 16.92 -14.71
C PHE A 83 -3.83 16.84 -15.61
N ALA A 84 -4.01 16.45 -16.87
CA ALA A 84 -2.93 16.44 -17.86
C ALA A 84 -2.38 17.85 -18.14
N ASP A 85 -3.25 18.83 -18.35
CA ASP A 85 -2.92 20.25 -18.56
C ASP A 85 -2.14 20.83 -17.36
N TRP A 86 -2.45 20.36 -16.14
CA TRP A 86 -1.75 20.74 -14.91
C TRP A 86 -0.42 20.01 -14.69
N GLY A 87 -0.10 19.00 -15.49
CA GLY A 87 1.12 18.20 -15.33
C GLY A 87 1.05 17.20 -14.17
N VAL A 88 -0.13 16.73 -13.79
CA VAL A 88 -0.32 15.69 -12.76
C VAL A 88 0.29 14.36 -13.22
N ASP A 89 0.87 13.58 -12.30
CA ASP A 89 1.48 12.28 -12.59
C ASP A 89 0.78 11.10 -11.89
N TYR A 90 -0.10 11.38 -10.93
CA TYR A 90 -0.78 10.39 -10.10
C TYR A 90 -2.19 10.87 -9.74
N LEU A 91 -3.20 10.03 -9.91
CA LEU A 91 -4.57 10.29 -9.49
C LEU A 91 -5.00 9.27 -8.43
N LYS A 92 -5.32 9.73 -7.22
CA LYS A 92 -6.15 8.96 -6.27
C LYS A 92 -7.62 9.23 -6.58
N TYR A 93 -8.40 8.18 -6.82
CA TYR A 93 -9.82 8.28 -7.18
C TYR A 93 -10.70 7.55 -6.18
N ASP A 94 -11.39 8.31 -5.33
CA ASP A 94 -12.17 7.80 -4.19
C ASP A 94 -13.60 7.39 -4.57
N ASN A 95 -14.36 6.87 -3.61
CA ASN A 95 -15.67 6.25 -3.84
C ASN A 95 -16.79 6.80 -2.92
N CYS A 96 -16.75 8.07 -2.53
CA CYS A 96 -17.62 8.59 -1.48
C CYS A 96 -18.99 9.12 -1.90
N GLY A 97 -19.20 9.56 -3.14
CA GLY A 97 -20.30 10.50 -3.36
C GLY A 97 -21.13 10.37 -4.61
N GLY A 98 -22.02 9.39 -4.75
CA GLY A 98 -23.08 9.52 -5.75
C GLY A 98 -24.24 8.54 -5.61
N PHE A 99 -25.46 9.00 -5.91
CA PHE A 99 -26.59 8.12 -6.18
C PHE A 99 -26.26 7.12 -7.30
N GLN A 100 -25.38 7.50 -8.24
CA GLN A 100 -24.91 6.64 -9.32
C GLN A 100 -24.02 5.48 -8.86
N SER A 101 -23.37 5.58 -7.69
CA SER A 101 -22.67 4.46 -7.05
C SER A 101 -23.62 3.29 -6.71
N ASN A 102 -24.93 3.54 -6.68
CA ASN A 102 -25.96 2.51 -6.50
C ASN A 102 -26.62 2.05 -7.82
N THR A 103 -26.31 2.69 -8.97
CA THR A 103 -26.94 2.36 -10.26
C THR A 103 -25.98 1.69 -11.24
N LEU A 104 -24.67 1.86 -11.07
CA LEU A 104 -23.62 1.22 -11.86
C LEU A 104 -22.64 0.49 -10.94
N SER A 105 -22.04 -0.58 -11.44
CA SER A 105 -21.01 -1.29 -10.70
C SER A 105 -19.79 -0.39 -10.45
N VAL A 106 -19.01 -0.68 -9.41
CA VAL A 106 -17.76 0.05 -9.15
C VAL A 106 -16.78 -0.11 -10.33
N GLN A 107 -16.74 -1.29 -10.93
CA GLN A 107 -15.95 -1.61 -12.12
C GLN A 107 -16.24 -0.64 -13.27
N GLU A 108 -17.51 -0.47 -13.64
CA GLU A 108 -17.90 0.42 -14.74
C GLU A 108 -17.57 1.88 -14.47
N ARG A 109 -17.73 2.34 -13.22
CA ARG A 109 -17.47 3.74 -12.87
C ARG A 109 -15.98 4.08 -12.92
N PHE A 110 -15.13 3.22 -12.37
CA PHE A 110 -13.68 3.39 -12.41
C PHE A 110 -13.09 3.21 -13.82
N LEU A 111 -13.66 2.30 -14.62
CA LEU A 111 -13.24 2.07 -16.01
C LEU A 111 -13.39 3.33 -16.87
N LYS A 112 -14.41 4.17 -16.65
CA LYS A 112 -14.58 5.44 -17.39
C LYS A 112 -13.40 6.39 -17.20
N MET A 113 -12.92 6.55 -15.98
CA MET A 113 -11.76 7.38 -15.69
C MET A 113 -10.48 6.78 -16.27
N THR A 114 -10.37 5.45 -16.33
CA THR A 114 -9.25 4.76 -17.02
C THR A 114 -9.14 5.22 -18.48
N TYR A 115 -10.25 5.16 -19.23
CA TYR A 115 -10.28 5.63 -20.62
C TYR A 115 -10.02 7.13 -20.75
N SER A 116 -10.54 7.92 -19.81
CA SER A 116 -10.36 9.38 -19.80
C SER A 116 -8.90 9.78 -19.58
N LEU A 117 -8.20 9.11 -18.65
CA LEU A 117 -6.77 9.32 -18.42
C LEU A 117 -5.95 8.94 -19.65
N ALA A 118 -6.25 7.79 -20.28
CA ALA A 118 -5.58 7.38 -21.51
C ALA A 118 -5.79 8.39 -22.66
N ALA A 119 -7.01 8.92 -22.81
CA ALA A 119 -7.35 9.90 -23.83
C ALA A 119 -6.69 11.26 -23.61
N SER A 120 -6.33 11.61 -22.37
CA SER A 120 -5.67 12.89 -22.02
C SER A 120 -4.27 13.07 -22.64
N GLY A 121 -3.65 11.98 -23.12
CA GLY A 121 -2.32 11.98 -23.73
C GLY A 121 -1.16 12.09 -22.74
N ARG A 122 -1.42 12.11 -21.42
CA ARG A 122 -0.39 12.09 -20.37
C ARG A 122 -0.48 10.80 -19.57
N GLN A 123 0.67 10.17 -19.31
CA GLN A 123 0.73 9.02 -18.41
C GLN A 123 0.52 9.49 -16.95
N ILE A 124 -0.62 9.13 -16.38
CA ILE A 124 -1.01 9.42 -14.99
C ILE A 124 -1.25 8.09 -14.30
N PHE A 125 -0.51 7.82 -13.21
CA PHE A 125 -0.70 6.61 -12.42
C PHE A 125 -2.08 6.64 -11.74
N TYR A 126 -2.90 5.63 -11.99
CA TYR A 126 -4.27 5.56 -11.51
C TYR A 126 -4.37 4.66 -10.27
N SER A 127 -4.71 5.30 -9.14
CA SER A 127 -4.86 4.67 -7.84
C SER A 127 -6.32 4.67 -7.44
N LEU A 128 -6.91 3.47 -7.43
CA LEU A 128 -8.31 3.26 -7.10
C LEU A 128 -8.49 3.26 -5.59
N CYS A 129 -9.53 3.94 -5.13
CA CYS A 129 -9.84 4.11 -3.70
C CYS A 129 -11.33 3.82 -3.41
N GLU A 130 -11.76 2.62 -3.81
CA GLU A 130 -13.07 2.03 -3.59
C GLU A 130 -13.15 1.12 -2.36
N TRP A 131 -12.04 1.00 -1.63
CA TRP A 131 -11.97 0.31 -0.34
C TRP A 131 -12.25 -1.20 -0.42
N GLY A 132 -11.90 -1.86 -1.53
CA GLY A 132 -12.16 -3.29 -1.74
C GLY A 132 -13.62 -3.63 -2.02
N ASN A 133 -14.46 -2.62 -2.28
CA ASN A 133 -15.87 -2.79 -2.61
C ASN A 133 -15.99 -3.69 -3.85
N GLN A 134 -16.86 -4.70 -3.76
CA GLN A 134 -17.05 -5.71 -4.81
C GLN A 134 -15.75 -6.46 -5.22
N PHE A 135 -14.91 -6.81 -4.24
CA PHE A 135 -13.76 -7.72 -4.40
C PHE A 135 -12.73 -7.23 -5.44
N THR A 136 -12.25 -6.01 -5.26
CA THR A 136 -11.38 -5.29 -6.20
C THR A 136 -10.16 -6.07 -6.73
N TRP A 137 -9.59 -6.95 -5.91
CA TRP A 137 -8.46 -7.81 -6.31
C TRP A 137 -8.77 -8.79 -7.46
N LEU A 138 -10.03 -8.98 -7.83
CA LEU A 138 -10.44 -9.86 -8.93
C LEU A 138 -10.47 -9.16 -10.30
N TRP A 139 -10.44 -7.83 -10.35
CA TRP A 139 -10.69 -7.07 -11.59
C TRP A 139 -9.87 -5.78 -11.74
N ALA A 140 -9.27 -5.24 -10.69
CA ALA A 140 -8.50 -3.99 -10.77
C ALA A 140 -7.27 -4.08 -11.70
N ASP A 141 -6.76 -5.31 -11.95
CA ASP A 141 -5.66 -5.55 -12.89
C ASP A 141 -5.97 -5.23 -14.36
N GLN A 142 -7.21 -4.85 -14.66
CA GLN A 142 -7.66 -4.47 -16.00
C GLN A 142 -7.82 -2.96 -16.18
N ILE A 143 -7.75 -2.17 -15.11
CA ILE A 143 -8.22 -0.77 -15.13
C ILE A 143 -7.29 0.24 -14.49
N GLY A 144 -6.38 -0.15 -13.60
CA GLY A 144 -5.44 0.81 -13.01
C GLY A 144 -4.22 0.14 -12.41
N GLU A 145 -3.33 0.96 -11.88
CA GLU A 145 -2.02 0.51 -11.42
C GLU A 145 -1.99 0.15 -9.92
N SER A 146 -2.95 0.63 -9.13
CA SER A 146 -3.14 0.17 -7.75
C SER A 146 -4.59 0.28 -7.31
N TYR A 147 -4.97 -0.50 -6.30
CA TYR A 147 -6.30 -0.43 -5.70
C TYR A 147 -6.28 -0.54 -4.19
N ARG A 148 -7.03 0.32 -3.51
CA ARG A 148 -7.27 0.21 -2.08
C ARG A 148 -8.05 -1.06 -1.81
N MET A 149 -7.39 -2.02 -1.18
CA MET A 149 -8.00 -3.31 -0.90
C MET A 149 -9.06 -3.26 0.20
N LEU A 150 -9.06 -2.20 1.03
CA LEU A 150 -9.85 -2.10 2.26
C LEU A 150 -10.21 -0.66 2.63
N GLY A 151 -11.15 -0.55 3.57
CA GLY A 151 -11.47 0.69 4.29
C GLY A 151 -10.23 1.36 4.88
N GLY A 152 -10.33 2.68 5.06
CA GLY A 152 -9.24 3.51 5.52
C GLY A 152 -8.58 3.01 6.80
N ILE A 153 -7.25 2.93 6.78
CA ILE A 153 -6.46 2.67 7.98
C ILE A 153 -6.65 3.82 8.96
N TYR A 154 -6.61 3.53 10.25
CA TYR A 154 -6.64 4.58 11.28
C TYR A 154 -5.54 4.39 12.31
N SER A 155 -5.41 5.37 13.21
CA SER A 155 -4.39 5.44 14.24
C SER A 155 -4.54 4.39 15.34
N SER A 156 -4.48 3.11 14.98
CA SER A 156 -4.45 1.97 15.89
C SER A 156 -3.70 0.79 15.27
N PHE A 157 -2.83 0.18 16.07
CA PHE A 157 -2.07 -0.98 15.63
C PHE A 157 -2.93 -2.26 15.59
N ALA A 158 -3.68 -2.55 16.65
CA ALA A 158 -4.38 -3.84 16.80
C ALA A 158 -5.91 -3.76 16.96
N LYS A 159 -6.47 -2.58 17.30
CA LYS A 159 -7.90 -2.43 17.58
C LYS A 159 -8.57 -1.80 16.38
N ASP A 160 -9.68 -2.38 15.93
CA ASP A 160 -10.53 -1.79 14.89
C ASP A 160 -11.60 -0.85 15.50
N ARG A 161 -12.20 -0.01 14.66
CA ARG A 161 -13.51 0.59 14.97
C ARG A 161 -14.61 -0.48 14.88
N ALA A 162 -15.80 -0.14 15.38
CA ALA A 162 -16.95 -1.02 15.26
C ALA A 162 -17.29 -1.32 13.79
N SER A 163 -17.85 -2.49 13.53
CA SER A 163 -18.38 -2.90 12.21
C SER A 163 -17.35 -3.11 11.10
N ILE A 164 -16.08 -3.37 11.44
CA ILE A 164 -15.08 -3.80 10.46
C ILE A 164 -15.20 -5.31 10.21
N CYS A 165 -15.35 -5.69 8.94
CA CYS A 165 -15.33 -7.09 8.52
C CYS A 165 -14.01 -7.76 8.91
N LYS A 166 -14.05 -9.02 9.36
CA LYS A 166 -12.85 -9.77 9.75
C LYS A 166 -12.14 -10.45 8.57
N THR A 167 -12.87 -10.71 7.48
CA THR A 167 -12.37 -11.33 6.25
C THR A 167 -12.30 -10.28 5.13
N ALA A 168 -11.57 -10.61 4.06
CA ALA A 168 -11.61 -9.92 2.78
C ALA A 168 -12.93 -10.19 2.05
N TYR A 169 -13.68 -11.25 2.35
CA TYR A 169 -14.91 -11.59 1.61
C TYR A 169 -16.17 -10.85 2.13
N CYS A 170 -16.10 -9.53 2.20
CA CYS A 170 -17.25 -8.66 2.41
C CYS A 170 -17.49 -7.80 1.17
N MET A 171 -18.77 -7.67 0.78
CA MET A 171 -19.16 -6.81 -0.35
C MET A 171 -18.78 -5.35 -0.10
N ASN A 172 -18.93 -4.89 1.14
CA ASN A 172 -18.52 -3.58 1.61
C ASN A 172 -17.57 -3.74 2.79
N GLN A 173 -16.32 -3.28 2.64
CA GLN A 173 -15.29 -3.38 3.67
C GLN A 173 -15.36 -2.27 4.73
N GLY A 174 -16.34 -1.36 4.59
CA GLY A 174 -16.45 -0.15 5.38
C GLY A 174 -15.59 0.99 4.83
N TYR A 175 -15.96 2.22 5.18
CA TYR A 175 -15.25 3.43 4.74
C TYR A 175 -13.89 3.61 5.42
N ALA A 176 -13.84 3.50 6.76
CA ALA A 176 -12.63 3.74 7.55
C ALA A 176 -12.69 3.06 8.92
N GLY A 177 -11.53 2.89 9.56
CA GLY A 177 -11.41 2.37 10.93
C GLY A 177 -10.71 1.01 11.03
N VAL A 178 -9.92 0.63 10.03
CA VAL A 178 -9.17 -0.62 9.99
C VAL A 178 -7.81 -0.44 10.68
N SER A 179 -7.45 -1.35 11.58
CA SER A 179 -6.13 -1.36 12.24
C SER A 179 -5.04 -1.97 11.35
N VAL A 180 -3.77 -1.73 11.70
CA VAL A 180 -2.60 -2.36 11.05
C VAL A 180 -2.75 -3.88 11.03
N MET A 181 -3.09 -4.49 12.16
CA MET A 181 -3.23 -5.94 12.28
C MET A 181 -4.39 -6.51 11.47
N THR A 182 -5.51 -5.78 11.35
CA THR A 182 -6.62 -6.23 10.50
C THR A 182 -6.29 -6.11 9.02
N MET A 183 -5.51 -5.09 8.62
CA MET A 183 -4.98 -4.98 7.26
C MET A 183 -4.11 -6.20 6.91
N ILE A 184 -3.18 -6.55 7.80
CA ILE A 184 -2.31 -7.76 7.67
C ILE A 184 -3.17 -9.04 7.63
N ARG A 185 -4.17 -9.16 8.52
CA ARG A 185 -5.05 -10.35 8.57
C ARG A 185 -5.76 -10.58 7.25
N LYS A 186 -6.34 -9.54 6.65
CA LYS A 186 -7.07 -9.67 5.38
C LYS A 186 -6.14 -9.96 4.20
N MET A 187 -4.88 -9.55 4.27
CA MET A 187 -3.88 -9.97 3.29
C MET A 187 -3.59 -11.47 3.30
N ARG A 188 -3.98 -12.22 4.35
CA ARG A 188 -3.88 -13.69 4.32
C ARG A 188 -4.72 -14.27 3.19
N GLU A 189 -5.83 -13.61 2.86
CA GLU A 189 -6.79 -14.01 1.84
C GLU A 189 -6.52 -13.36 0.48
N ILE A 190 -5.93 -12.15 0.46
CA ILE A 190 -5.71 -11.36 -0.77
C ILE A 190 -4.34 -11.60 -1.40
N SER A 191 -3.27 -11.77 -0.60
CA SER A 191 -1.91 -11.96 -1.13
C SER A 191 -1.75 -13.13 -2.13
N PRO A 192 -2.50 -14.25 -2.04
CA PRO A 192 -2.42 -15.33 -3.03
C PRO A 192 -2.84 -14.93 -4.45
N PHE A 193 -3.60 -13.83 -4.61
CA PHE A 193 -3.96 -13.29 -5.92
C PHE A 193 -2.81 -12.50 -6.58
N SER A 194 -1.72 -12.25 -5.83
CA SER A 194 -0.50 -11.64 -6.37
C SER A 194 0.16 -12.58 -7.40
N LYS A 195 0.19 -12.14 -8.66
CA LYS A 195 0.85 -12.86 -9.76
C LYS A 195 2.31 -12.38 -9.83
N PRO A 196 3.27 -13.23 -10.28
CA PRO A 196 4.61 -12.75 -10.63
C PRO A 196 4.53 -11.56 -11.58
N GLY A 197 5.31 -10.51 -11.31
CA GLY A 197 5.21 -9.24 -12.04
C GLY A 197 3.95 -8.44 -11.73
N ALA A 198 3.35 -8.56 -10.53
CA ALA A 198 2.17 -7.78 -10.16
C ALA A 198 2.40 -6.26 -10.26
N TRP A 199 3.65 -5.80 -10.16
CA TRP A 199 4.07 -4.42 -10.48
C TRP A 199 3.61 -3.96 -11.87
N ASP A 200 3.62 -4.85 -12.86
CA ASP A 200 3.24 -4.55 -14.23
C ASP A 200 1.72 -4.64 -14.47
N LYS A 201 0.96 -5.09 -13.45
CA LYS A 201 -0.49 -5.31 -13.56
C LYS A 201 -1.26 -4.35 -12.68
N CYS A 202 -1.28 -4.61 -11.37
CA CYS A 202 -1.96 -3.78 -10.40
C CYS A 202 -1.59 -4.20 -8.97
N ILE A 203 -1.37 -3.20 -8.12
CA ILE A 203 -0.79 -3.38 -6.79
C ILE A 203 -1.88 -3.27 -5.71
N PRO A 204 -2.00 -4.25 -4.78
CA PRO A 204 -2.89 -4.09 -3.62
C PRO A 204 -2.38 -2.98 -2.70
N ASP A 205 -3.20 -1.96 -2.49
CA ASP A 205 -2.91 -0.81 -1.64
C ASP A 205 -3.53 -0.98 -0.24
N MET A 206 -2.66 -1.19 0.75
CA MET A 206 -3.01 -1.34 2.15
C MET A 206 -3.24 0.03 2.86
N ASP A 207 -3.33 1.13 2.12
CA ASP A 207 -3.43 2.51 2.59
C ASP A 207 -2.11 3.08 3.12
N MET A 208 -2.11 4.36 3.47
CA MET A 208 -0.90 5.11 3.87
C MET A 208 -0.20 4.58 5.13
N LEU A 209 1.10 4.85 5.23
CA LEU A 209 1.95 4.52 6.38
C LEU A 209 1.75 5.53 7.52
N GLY A 210 1.35 5.06 8.70
CA GLY A 210 1.21 5.88 9.91
C GLY A 210 2.44 6.01 10.81
N ILE A 211 3.60 5.55 10.34
CA ILE A 211 4.88 5.63 11.06
C ILE A 211 5.21 7.11 11.30
N GLY A 212 5.49 7.49 12.54
CA GLY A 212 5.76 8.87 12.96
C GLY A 212 4.50 9.75 13.12
N THR A 213 3.29 9.18 13.06
CA THR A 213 2.03 9.94 13.24
C THR A 213 1.12 9.43 14.33
N TRP A 214 1.11 8.12 14.57
CA TRP A 214 0.23 7.48 15.54
C TRP A 214 1.02 7.11 16.79
N THR A 215 0.32 6.77 17.86
CA THR A 215 0.94 6.21 19.05
C THR A 215 1.24 4.73 18.83
N MET A 216 2.36 4.46 18.15
CA MET A 216 2.95 3.13 17.97
C MET A 216 4.33 3.09 18.61
N THR A 217 4.70 1.94 19.16
CA THR A 217 6.07 1.65 19.56
C THR A 217 6.97 1.46 18.34
N GLU A 218 8.30 1.56 18.52
CA GLU A 218 9.24 1.31 17.42
C GLU A 218 9.05 -0.08 16.80
N LEU A 219 8.76 -1.11 17.61
CA LEU A 219 8.53 -2.47 17.12
C LEU A 219 7.27 -2.56 16.26
N GLU A 220 6.20 -1.87 16.66
CA GLU A 220 4.97 -1.77 15.87
C GLU A 220 5.20 -1.01 14.56
N GLU A 221 5.96 0.09 14.58
CA GLU A 221 6.32 0.83 13.36
C GLU A 221 7.18 -0.02 12.40
N GLN A 222 8.16 -0.76 12.94
CA GLN A 222 8.97 -1.70 12.15
C GLN A 222 8.10 -2.80 11.55
N THR A 223 7.19 -3.38 12.31
CA THR A 223 6.23 -4.38 11.83
C THR A 223 5.33 -3.81 10.73
N HIS A 224 4.73 -2.64 10.95
CA HIS A 224 3.90 -1.94 9.97
C HIS A 224 4.64 -1.75 8.64
N PHE A 225 5.86 -1.21 8.69
CA PHE A 225 6.67 -1.00 7.49
C PHE A 225 7.06 -2.31 6.79
N SER A 226 7.38 -3.34 7.58
CA SER A 226 7.82 -4.64 7.07
C SER A 226 6.72 -5.34 6.27
N PHE A 227 5.49 -5.34 6.78
CA PHE A 227 4.37 -5.97 6.09
C PHE A 227 3.98 -5.21 4.82
N TRP A 228 3.90 -3.87 4.87
CA TRP A 228 3.64 -3.08 3.66
C TRP A 228 4.69 -3.34 2.58
N ALA A 229 5.95 -3.45 2.99
CA ALA A 229 7.03 -3.74 2.06
C ALA A 229 6.93 -5.15 1.47
N ALA A 230 6.83 -6.19 2.30
CA ALA A 230 6.81 -7.58 1.86
C ALA A 230 5.54 -7.96 1.09
N LEU A 231 4.42 -7.29 1.36
CA LEU A 231 3.15 -7.49 0.67
C LEU A 231 2.98 -6.58 -0.56
N LYS A 232 4.04 -5.85 -0.93
CA LYS A 232 4.13 -4.99 -2.12
C LYS A 232 3.15 -3.80 -2.14
N SER A 233 2.60 -3.41 -0.99
CA SER A 233 1.77 -2.21 -0.90
C SER A 233 2.55 -0.97 -1.33
N PRO A 234 1.90 0.06 -1.91
CA PRO A 234 2.50 1.38 -2.06
C PRO A 234 3.03 1.88 -0.71
N LEU A 235 4.26 2.41 -0.71
CA LEU A 235 4.90 2.99 0.47
C LEU A 235 4.66 4.50 0.50
N ILE A 236 3.41 4.89 0.78
CA ILE A 236 2.99 6.29 0.84
C ILE A 236 3.09 6.77 2.29
N ILE A 237 3.97 7.75 2.53
CA ILE A 237 4.18 8.31 3.87
C ILE A 237 2.94 9.13 4.27
N GLY A 238 2.44 8.92 5.50
CA GLY A 238 1.36 9.70 6.09
C GLY A 238 1.84 10.81 7.05
N ALA A 239 3.15 10.85 7.33
CA ALA A 239 3.76 11.72 8.33
C ALA A 239 4.07 13.14 7.86
N ASP A 240 4.04 14.09 8.81
CA ASP A 240 4.65 15.40 8.59
C ASP A 240 6.18 15.26 8.71
N LEU A 241 6.85 15.24 7.55
CA LEU A 241 8.31 15.09 7.46
C LEU A 241 9.09 16.25 8.08
N HIS A 242 8.44 17.39 8.36
CA HIS A 242 9.09 18.51 9.07
C HIS A 242 9.22 18.26 10.58
N ASN A 243 8.43 17.34 11.13
CA ASN A 243 8.32 17.11 12.57
C ASN A 243 8.34 15.61 12.95
N ILE A 244 8.98 14.79 12.12
CA ILE A 244 9.10 13.36 12.36
C ILE A 244 10.27 13.08 13.32
N SER A 245 10.11 12.10 14.22
CA SER A 245 11.20 11.66 15.11
C SER A 245 12.34 10.98 14.33
N ASP A 246 13.56 11.03 14.86
CA ASP A 246 14.71 10.35 14.25
C ASP A 246 14.50 8.82 14.16
N THR A 247 13.85 8.23 15.17
CA THR A 247 13.52 6.79 15.21
C THR A 247 12.58 6.42 14.05
N SER A 248 11.46 7.12 13.90
CA SER A 248 10.50 6.86 12.83
C SER A 248 11.09 7.17 11.45
N LEU A 249 11.93 8.21 11.34
CA LEU A 249 12.65 8.53 10.11
C LEU A 249 13.67 7.45 9.74
N ALA A 250 14.35 6.84 10.71
CA ALA A 250 15.28 5.74 10.48
C ALA A 250 14.58 4.50 9.92
N ILE A 251 13.34 4.23 10.34
CA ILE A 251 12.48 3.17 9.79
C ILE A 251 12.23 3.42 8.30
N TYR A 252 11.77 4.61 7.93
CA TYR A 252 11.58 4.99 6.52
C TYR A 252 12.88 4.93 5.69
N LYS A 253 14.04 5.16 6.31
CA LYS A 253 15.35 5.11 5.64
C LYS A 253 15.94 3.70 5.52
N ASN A 254 15.25 2.66 6.00
CA ASN A 254 15.76 1.29 5.91
C ASN A 254 15.72 0.77 4.47
N ARG A 255 16.87 0.88 3.79
CA ARG A 255 17.05 0.46 2.39
C ARG A 255 16.81 -1.04 2.15
N GLU A 256 17.08 -1.88 3.14
CA GLU A 256 16.83 -3.32 2.99
C GLU A 256 15.34 -3.62 2.96
N VAL A 257 14.53 -2.96 3.80
CA VAL A 257 13.07 -3.09 3.79
C VAL A 257 12.46 -2.50 2.50
N ILE A 258 12.93 -1.33 2.07
CA ILE A 258 12.51 -0.74 0.79
C ILE A 258 12.85 -1.69 -0.37
N ALA A 259 14.03 -2.32 -0.36
CA ALA A 259 14.41 -3.27 -1.39
C ALA A 259 13.49 -4.50 -1.43
N LEU A 260 12.92 -4.92 -0.29
CA LEU A 260 11.90 -5.98 -0.30
C LEU A 260 10.66 -5.54 -1.06
N ASN A 261 10.21 -4.30 -0.90
CA ASN A 261 9.07 -3.77 -1.64
C ASN A 261 9.40 -3.69 -3.13
N GLN A 262 10.49 -3.01 -3.47
CA GLN A 262 10.91 -2.66 -4.84
C GLN A 262 11.54 -3.83 -5.62
N ASP A 263 11.52 -5.04 -5.08
CA ASP A 263 12.10 -6.21 -5.73
C ASP A 263 11.33 -6.61 -7.01
N ASP A 264 12.09 -6.88 -8.08
CA ASP A 264 11.59 -7.12 -9.44
C ASP A 264 10.75 -8.40 -9.60
N ALA A 265 10.76 -9.34 -8.63
CA ALA A 265 9.83 -10.47 -8.68
C ALA A 265 8.37 -10.01 -8.63
N GLY A 266 8.12 -8.85 -8.01
CA GLY A 266 6.80 -8.24 -7.93
C GLY A 266 5.73 -9.13 -7.33
N GLN A 267 6.11 -10.03 -6.42
CA GLN A 267 5.21 -10.97 -5.79
C GLN A 267 5.13 -10.71 -4.29
N ALA A 268 3.91 -10.60 -3.76
CA ALA A 268 3.67 -10.46 -2.34
C ALA A 268 4.08 -11.72 -1.57
N ALA A 269 4.54 -11.54 -0.34
CA ALA A 269 4.64 -12.64 0.61
C ALA A 269 3.24 -13.23 0.87
N VAL A 270 3.16 -14.55 1.06
CA VAL A 270 1.93 -15.28 1.38
C VAL A 270 2.02 -15.84 2.79
N TYR A 271 0.87 -15.95 3.44
CA TYR A 271 0.75 -16.55 4.77
C TYR A 271 1.03 -18.06 4.68
N LEU A 272 1.79 -18.59 5.64
CA LEU A 272 2.16 -20.00 5.71
C LEU A 272 1.50 -20.66 6.95
N PRO A 273 0.29 -21.25 6.81
CA PRO A 273 -0.43 -21.85 7.94
C PRO A 273 0.35 -22.96 8.64
N LYS A 274 1.12 -23.77 7.90
CA LYS A 274 1.92 -24.88 8.45
C LYS A 274 3.03 -24.42 9.39
N LEU A 275 3.47 -23.18 9.25
CA LEU A 275 4.54 -22.57 10.05
C LEU A 275 3.99 -21.52 11.02
N SER A 276 2.68 -21.48 11.24
CA SER A 276 2.02 -20.47 12.06
C SER A 276 1.20 -21.13 13.16
N GLU A 277 1.02 -20.42 14.28
CA GLU A 277 0.22 -20.86 15.41
C GLU A 277 -0.85 -19.80 15.70
N GLU A 278 -2.12 -20.16 15.51
CA GLU A 278 -3.22 -19.20 15.63
C GLU A 278 -3.34 -18.68 17.07
N GLY A 279 -3.38 -17.36 17.22
CA GLY A 279 -3.39 -16.67 18.52
C GLY A 279 -2.00 -16.41 19.12
N SER A 280 -0.92 -16.88 18.45
CA SER A 280 0.45 -16.77 18.95
C SER A 280 1.37 -16.06 17.94
N TYR A 281 1.77 -16.74 16.86
CA TYR A 281 2.66 -16.16 15.84
C TYR A 281 2.24 -16.56 14.43
N GLN A 282 2.59 -15.71 13.46
CA GLN A 282 2.33 -15.95 12.04
C GLN A 282 3.62 -15.83 11.23
N VAL A 283 3.77 -16.75 10.27
CA VAL A 283 4.87 -16.78 9.33
C VAL A 283 4.38 -16.52 7.92
N TRP A 284 5.12 -15.69 7.20
CA TRP A 284 4.87 -15.33 5.81
C TRP A 284 6.14 -15.48 5.00
N ALA A 285 6.02 -15.89 3.74
CA ALA A 285 7.16 -15.97 2.84
C ALA A 285 6.79 -15.57 1.40
N GLY A 286 7.73 -14.98 0.68
CA GLY A 286 7.55 -14.62 -0.73
C GLY A 286 8.87 -14.68 -1.48
N PRO A 287 8.87 -15.01 -2.78
CA PRO A 287 10.09 -15.02 -3.56
C PRO A 287 10.59 -13.59 -3.84
N LEU A 288 11.90 -13.47 -4.02
CA LEU A 288 12.58 -12.26 -4.46
C LEU A 288 13.26 -12.49 -5.82
N SER A 289 13.60 -11.41 -6.52
CA SER A 289 14.35 -11.42 -7.76
C SER A 289 15.66 -12.19 -7.56
N SER A 290 15.99 -13.07 -8.51
CA SER A 290 16.84 -14.30 -8.42
C SER A 290 16.09 -15.63 -8.24
N GLY A 291 14.75 -15.61 -8.19
CA GLY A 291 13.90 -16.79 -8.33
C GLY A 291 13.86 -17.68 -7.08
N LYS A 292 13.69 -19.01 -7.24
CA LYS A 292 13.56 -19.99 -6.13
C LYS A 292 14.72 -20.01 -5.11
N ARG A 293 15.77 -19.21 -5.31
CA ARG A 293 16.97 -19.17 -4.47
C ARG A 293 17.00 -18.01 -3.51
N ARG A 294 16.01 -17.11 -3.54
CA ARG A 294 15.95 -15.96 -2.63
C ARG A 294 14.53 -15.63 -2.22
N HIS A 295 14.30 -15.51 -0.92
CA HIS A 295 12.97 -15.29 -0.35
C HIS A 295 13.02 -14.30 0.81
N VAL A 296 11.97 -13.51 0.93
CA VAL A 296 11.66 -12.79 2.17
C VAL A 296 10.87 -13.71 3.09
N ASN A 297 11.18 -13.70 4.38
CA ASN A 297 10.43 -14.38 5.41
C ASN A 297 10.13 -13.42 6.56
N LEU A 298 8.88 -13.41 7.02
CA LEU A 298 8.43 -12.61 8.14
C LEU A 298 7.90 -13.56 9.20
N ALA A 299 8.41 -13.46 10.42
CA ALA A 299 7.83 -14.09 11.61
C ALA A 299 7.36 -13.00 12.55
N GLN A 300 6.05 -12.92 12.74
CA GLN A 300 5.41 -11.93 13.59
C GLN A 300 4.78 -12.60 14.80
N ASN A 301 5.14 -12.14 15.99
CA ASN A 301 4.36 -12.40 17.19
C ASN A 301 3.13 -11.47 17.20
N TYR A 302 1.94 -12.06 17.17
CA TYR A 302 0.68 -11.32 17.29
C TYR A 302 -0.15 -11.74 18.51
N GLY A 303 0.44 -12.54 19.40
CA GLY A 303 -0.08 -12.89 20.72
C GLY A 303 0.30 -11.86 21.79
N SER A 304 0.01 -12.20 23.05
CA SER A 304 0.26 -11.33 24.20
C SER A 304 1.56 -11.60 24.95
N GLU A 305 2.19 -12.75 24.71
CA GLU A 305 3.39 -13.21 25.42
C GLU A 305 4.60 -13.27 24.48
N ASP A 306 5.80 -13.21 25.04
CA ASP A 306 7.03 -13.48 24.30
C ASP A 306 7.01 -14.92 23.76
N VAL A 307 7.45 -15.11 22.51
CA VAL A 307 7.40 -16.42 21.84
C VAL A 307 8.69 -16.74 21.10
N ASP A 308 9.05 -18.01 21.12
CA ASP A 308 10.09 -18.56 20.26
C ASP A 308 9.45 -19.11 18.99
N VAL A 309 9.98 -18.74 17.82
CA VAL A 309 9.49 -19.20 16.52
C VAL A 309 10.55 -20.06 15.85
N GLU A 310 10.19 -21.30 15.53
CA GLU A 310 11.03 -22.18 14.72
C GLU A 310 10.52 -22.24 13.28
N ILE A 311 11.39 -21.91 12.33
CA ILE A 311 11.07 -21.90 10.90
C ILE A 311 11.86 -23.01 10.22
N SER A 312 11.14 -23.99 9.69
CA SER A 312 11.71 -25.05 8.84
C SER A 312 11.91 -24.51 7.42
N LEU A 313 13.16 -24.48 6.96
CA LEU A 313 13.50 -23.95 5.62
C LEU A 313 12.94 -24.81 4.48
N GLY A 314 12.78 -26.11 4.72
CA GLY A 314 12.19 -27.04 3.75
C GLY A 314 10.73 -26.71 3.44
N ASP A 315 9.98 -26.26 4.45
CA ASP A 315 8.54 -25.93 4.32
C ASP A 315 8.28 -24.58 3.63
N ILE A 316 9.30 -23.72 3.49
CA ILE A 316 9.21 -22.45 2.74
C ILE A 316 9.55 -22.66 1.28
N LEU A 317 10.61 -23.43 1.02
CA LEU A 317 11.31 -23.41 -0.25
C LEU A 317 10.94 -24.58 -1.17
N ASP A 318 10.28 -25.63 -0.66
CA ASP A 318 10.27 -26.96 -1.30
C ASP A 318 11.70 -27.44 -1.65
N LEU A 319 12.71 -26.95 -0.93
CA LEU A 319 14.12 -27.24 -1.20
C LEU A 319 14.65 -28.25 -0.18
N SER A 320 15.23 -29.32 -0.72
CA SER A 320 15.90 -30.40 0.03
C SER A 320 16.89 -29.86 1.07
N MET A 321 16.96 -30.52 2.23
CA MET A 321 17.75 -30.17 3.42
C MET A 321 19.28 -30.08 3.25
N GLU A 322 19.82 -30.21 2.04
CA GLU A 322 21.26 -30.37 1.77
C GLU A 322 21.99 -29.08 1.33
N GLN A 323 21.42 -27.89 1.56
CA GLN A 323 22.01 -26.64 1.07
C GLN A 323 22.44 -25.70 2.20
N GLN A 324 23.64 -25.10 2.07
CA GLN A 324 24.07 -23.98 2.90
C GLN A 324 23.29 -22.73 2.50
N TRP A 325 22.47 -22.20 3.40
CA TRP A 325 21.68 -20.99 3.21
C TRP A 325 22.34 -19.80 3.92
N LYS A 326 22.36 -18.65 3.27
CA LYS A 326 22.69 -17.36 3.88
C LYS A 326 21.39 -16.69 4.34
N ILE A 327 21.30 -16.37 5.62
CA ILE A 327 20.08 -15.84 6.22
C ILE A 327 20.41 -14.51 6.87
N ARG A 328 19.89 -13.45 6.27
CA ARG A 328 20.16 -12.08 6.69
C ARG A 328 18.96 -11.51 7.45
N GLY A 329 19.13 -11.18 8.72
CA GLY A 329 18.12 -10.48 9.53
C GLY A 329 18.10 -8.98 9.21
N VAL A 330 17.04 -8.50 8.57
CA VAL A 330 16.94 -7.17 7.96
C VAL A 330 17.04 -6.02 8.97
N TRP A 331 16.28 -6.10 10.07
CA TRP A 331 16.31 -5.07 11.12
C TRP A 331 17.56 -5.15 12.00
N ALA A 332 18.01 -6.37 12.31
CA ALA A 332 19.20 -6.60 13.15
C ALA A 332 20.52 -6.28 12.43
N ARG A 333 20.48 -6.18 11.10
CA ARG A 333 21.62 -6.01 10.21
C ARG A 333 22.71 -7.07 10.34
N LYS A 334 22.31 -8.32 10.59
CA LYS A 334 23.22 -9.44 10.91
C LYS A 334 22.82 -10.73 10.22
N GLU A 335 23.81 -11.55 9.91
CA GLU A 335 23.60 -12.94 9.50
C GLU A 335 23.09 -13.77 10.69
N ILE A 336 22.24 -14.74 10.39
CA ILE A 336 21.63 -15.66 11.34
C ILE A 336 22.02 -17.07 10.91
N ALA A 337 22.45 -17.89 11.85
CA ALA A 337 22.77 -19.28 11.59
C ALA A 337 21.49 -20.12 11.48
N ALA A 338 21.47 -21.04 10.50
CA ALA A 338 20.54 -22.16 10.51
C ALA A 338 21.22 -23.39 11.14
N SER A 339 20.45 -24.20 11.86
CA SER A 339 20.89 -25.47 12.41
C SER A 339 19.91 -26.56 12.00
N GLY A 340 20.41 -27.66 11.41
CA GLY A 340 19.56 -28.78 10.97
C GLY A 340 18.45 -28.41 9.99
N GLY A 341 18.68 -27.40 9.13
CA GLY A 341 17.66 -26.90 8.18
C GLY A 341 16.58 -26.02 8.80
N LYS A 342 16.74 -25.60 10.06
CA LYS A 342 15.81 -24.72 10.78
C LYS A 342 16.47 -23.40 11.18
N VAL A 343 15.65 -22.35 11.27
CA VAL A 343 16.00 -21.06 11.87
C VAL A 343 15.21 -20.91 13.16
N SER A 344 15.90 -20.68 14.28
CA SER A 344 15.26 -20.45 15.58
C SER A 344 15.33 -18.95 15.91
N LEU A 345 14.16 -18.33 16.03
CA LEU A 345 14.02 -16.93 16.39
C LEU A 345 13.53 -16.85 17.84
N LYS A 346 14.39 -16.39 18.74
CA LYS A 346 14.14 -16.41 20.18
C LYS A 346 13.56 -15.11 20.71
N GLY A 347 12.63 -15.23 21.66
CA GLY A 347 12.09 -14.10 22.44
C GLY A 347 11.51 -12.99 21.58
N LEU A 348 10.65 -13.34 20.60
CA LEU A 348 9.92 -12.33 19.84
C LEU A 348 8.89 -11.70 20.77
N LYS A 349 9.01 -10.39 20.98
CA LYS A 349 8.07 -9.62 21.81
C LYS A 349 6.71 -9.49 21.13
N PRO A 350 5.62 -9.26 21.89
CA PRO A 350 4.32 -8.95 21.32
C PRO A 350 4.40 -7.86 20.24
N MET A 351 3.72 -8.09 19.12
CA MET A 351 3.67 -7.21 17.93
C MET A 351 5.00 -7.03 17.19
N GLN A 352 6.09 -7.69 17.60
CA GLN A 352 7.36 -7.65 16.90
C GLN A 352 7.34 -8.56 15.67
N THR A 353 7.95 -8.08 14.59
CA THR A 353 8.25 -8.87 13.39
C THR A 353 9.75 -9.01 13.20
N LYS A 354 10.22 -10.26 13.05
CA LYS A 354 11.55 -10.53 12.49
C LYS A 354 11.42 -10.70 10.99
N VAL A 355 12.22 -9.94 10.24
CA VAL A 355 12.28 -10.00 8.78
C VAL A 355 13.61 -10.59 8.38
N LEU A 356 13.57 -11.67 7.60
CA LEU A 356 14.71 -12.40 7.11
C LEU A 356 14.74 -12.37 5.59
N VAL A 357 15.92 -12.19 5.01
CA VAL A 357 16.19 -12.50 3.60
C VAL A 357 17.00 -13.78 3.58
N ILE A 358 16.43 -14.82 3.00
CA ILE A 358 17.07 -16.11 2.83
C ILE A 358 17.55 -16.18 1.39
N SER A 359 18.82 -16.49 1.22
CA SER A 359 19.48 -16.58 -0.09
C SER A 359 20.43 -17.77 -0.12
N LYS A 360 20.69 -18.28 -1.32
CA LYS A 360 21.78 -19.21 -1.57
C LYS A 360 23.09 -18.47 -1.80
#